data_AF-A0A965MJ69-F1
#
_entry.id   AF-A0A965MJ69-F1
#
_cell.length_a   1.000
_cell.length_b   1.000
_cell.length_c   1.000
_cell.angle_alpha   90.00
_cell.angle_beta   90.00
_cell.angle_gamma   90.00
#
_symmetry.space_group_name_H-M   'P 1'
#
loop_
_entity.id
_entity.type
_entity.pdbx_description
1 polymer ?
#
loop_
_entity_poly.entity_id
_entity_poly.type
_entity_poly.pdbx_seq_one_letter_code
_entity_poly.pdbx_strand_id
1 'polypeptide(L)' 'MQEKQHLKLSKNQALVYEALGQAGKPVGAYDLLDQLKAHGLKAPLQIYRALESLIELKVVHRLESLNAWTTCCDADH' A
#
# COMPACT_ATOMS: atom_id res chain seq x y z
N MET A 1 11.17 18.24 -8.56
CA MET A 1 10.78 18.00 -7.15
C MET A 1 9.45 17.28 -7.23
N GLN A 2 9.37 16.00 -6.84
CA GLN A 2 8.23 15.13 -7.13
C GLN A 2 6.93 15.77 -6.65
N GLU A 3 6.03 16.02 -7.61
CA GLU A 3 4.64 16.43 -7.37
C GLU A 3 3.99 15.30 -6.58
N LYS A 4 4.01 15.43 -5.25
CA LYS A 4 3.29 14.56 -4.32
C LYS A 4 1.84 14.59 -4.75
N GLN A 5 1.41 13.55 -5.48
CA GLN A 5 0.03 13.39 -5.92
C GLN A 5 -0.83 13.63 -4.69
N HIS A 6 -1.60 14.73 -4.70
CA HIS A 6 -2.51 15.12 -3.64
C HIS A 6 -3.75 14.21 -3.70
N LEU A 7 -3.51 12.89 -3.71
CA LEU A 7 -4.54 11.88 -3.56
C LEU A 7 -5.11 12.12 -2.16
N LYS A 8 -6.40 12.44 -2.10
CA LYS A 8 -7.12 12.50 -0.82
C LYS A 8 -7.27 11.07 -0.29
N LEU A 9 -6.18 10.55 0.25
CA LEU A 9 -6.14 9.24 0.88
C LEU A 9 -6.74 9.37 2.28
N SER A 10 -7.64 8.45 2.63
CA SER A 10 -8.06 8.25 4.00
C SER A 10 -6.88 7.77 4.85
N LYS A 11 -6.93 7.95 6.18
CA LYS A 11 -5.81 7.60 7.08
C LYS A 11 -5.24 6.20 6.80
N ASN A 12 -6.10 5.20 6.61
CA ASN A 12 -5.68 3.83 6.36
C ASN A 12 -4.98 3.67 5.00
N GLN A 13 -5.46 4.37 3.97
CA GLN A 13 -4.89 4.33 2.62
C GLN A 13 -3.53 5.02 2.60
N ALA A 14 -3.41 6.17 3.27
CA ALA A 14 -2.14 6.88 3.40
C ALA A 14 -1.10 6.01 4.10
N LEU A 15 -1.47 5.38 5.22
CA LEU A 15 -0.59 4.46 5.96
C LEU A 15 -0.11 3.28 5.10
N VAL A 16 -1.02 2.62 4.37
CA VAL A 16 -0.64 1.52 3.47
C VAL A 16 0.24 1.99 2.33
N TYR A 17 -0.10 3.12 1.71
CA TYR A 17 0.68 3.69 0.62
C TYR A 17 2.08 4.10 1.07
N GLU A 18 2.21 4.75 2.23
CA GLU A 18 3.51 5.11 2.82
C GLU A 18 4.32 3.87 3.17
N ALA A 19 3.73 2.84 3.77
CA ALA A 19 4.43 1.60 4.09
C ALA A 19 4.97 0.91 2.83
N LEU A 20 4.19 0.89 1.75
CA LEU A 20 4.63 0.36 0.45
C LEU A 20 5.73 1.21 -0.19
N GLY A 21 5.60 2.54 -0.15
CA GLY A 21 6.60 3.47 -0.69
C GLY A 21 7.93 3.44 0.08
N GLN A 22 7.89 3.32 1.40
CA GLN A 22 9.08 3.17 2.25
C GLN A 22 9.79 1.83 2.03
N ALA A 23 9.04 0.78 1.75
CA ALA A 23 9.62 -0.54 1.52
C ALA A 23 10.38 -0.63 0.19
N GLY A 24 9.96 0.13 -0.84
CA GLY A 24 10.59 0.13 -2.17
C GLY A 24 10.59 -1.25 -2.86
N LYS A 25 9.74 -2.18 -2.40
CA LYS A 25 9.67 -3.56 -2.85
C LYS A 25 8.22 -4.07 -2.73
N PRO A 26 7.84 -5.14 -3.44
CA PRO A 26 6.54 -5.77 -3.24
C PRO A 26 6.39 -6.28 -1.80
N VAL A 27 5.40 -5.75 -1.06
CA VAL A 27 5.09 -6.11 0.33
C VAL A 27 3.77 -6.88 0.39
N GLY A 28 3.73 -7.94 1.19
CA GLY A 28 2.52 -8.73 1.43
C GLY A 28 1.54 -8.09 2.41
N ALA A 29 0.30 -8.58 2.42
CA ALA A 29 -0.76 -8.06 3.30
C ALA A 29 -0.45 -8.27 4.79
N TYR A 30 0.21 -9.37 5.13
CA TYR A 30 0.58 -9.70 6.51
C TYR A 30 1.72 -8.82 7.02
N ASP A 31 2.68 -8.49 6.17
CA ASP A 31 3.80 -7.60 6.53
C ASP A 31 3.30 -6.16 6.71
N LEU A 32 2.42 -5.69 5.81
CA LEU A 32 1.68 -4.44 6.00
C LEU A 32 0.84 -4.46 7.26
N LEU A 33 0.14 -5.55 7.55
CA LEU A 33 -0.66 -5.67 8.78
C LEU A 33 0.22 -5.53 10.01
N ASP A 34 1.39 -6.15 10.04
CA ASP A 34 2.32 -6.09 11.18
C ASP A 34 2.85 -4.68 11.39
N GLN A 35 3.37 -4.04 10.33
CA GLN A 35 3.86 -2.66 10.39
C GLN A 35 2.76 -1.68 10.82
N LEU A 36 1.56 -1.84 10.26
CA LEU A 36 0.46 -0.91 10.49
C LEU A 36 -0.33 -1.21 11.79
N LYS A 37 -0.10 -2.37 12.41
CA LYS A 37 -0.64 -2.70 13.74
C LYS A 37 -0.21 -1.68 14.79
N ALA A 38 1.04 -1.21 14.70
CA ALA A 38 1.56 -0.15 15.56
C ALA A 38 0.84 1.19 15.34
N HIS A 39 0.37 1.45 14.12
CA HIS A 39 -0.42 2.63 13.76
C HIS A 39 -1.92 2.51 14.07
N GLY A 40 -2.38 1.37 14.62
CA GLY A 40 -3.77 1.14 15.02
C GLY A 40 -4.59 0.31 14.02
N LEU A 41 -4.01 -0.15 12.92
CA LEU A 41 -4.65 -1.08 11.98
C LEU A 41 -4.53 -2.51 12.50
N LYS A 42 -5.58 -2.98 13.19
CA LYS A 42 -5.56 -4.29 13.87
C LYS A 42 -6.23 -5.40 13.05
N ALA A 43 -6.99 -5.05 12.02
CA ALA A 43 -7.75 -6.02 11.25
C ALA A 43 -7.21 -6.13 9.81
N PRO A 44 -6.97 -7.37 9.30
CA PRO A 44 -6.53 -7.59 7.92
C PRO A 44 -7.51 -7.00 6.90
N LEU A 45 -8.81 -7.02 7.21
CA LEU A 45 -9.84 -6.43 6.36
C LEU A 45 -9.61 -4.94 6.07
N GLN A 46 -9.05 -4.18 7.03
CA GLN A 46 -8.74 -2.77 6.80
C GLN A 46 -7.60 -2.58 5.80
N ILE A 47 -6.62 -3.49 5.81
CA ILE A 47 -5.50 -3.52 4.87
C ILE A 47 -6.02 -3.86 3.47
N TYR A 48 -6.79 -4.94 3.34
CA TYR A 48 -7.39 -5.32 2.06
C TYR A 48 -8.26 -4.21 1.48
N ARG A 49 -9.12 -3.58 2.29
CA ARG A 49 -9.94 -2.45 1.84
C ARG A 49 -9.12 -1.25 1.37
N ALA A 50 -8.05 -0.92 2.09
CA ALA A 50 -7.15 0.16 1.68
C ALA A 50 -6.44 -0.21 0.37
N LEU A 51 -5.94 -1.44 0.25
CA LEU A 51 -5.30 -1.96 -0.96
C LEU A 51 -6.23 -1.92 -2.16
N GLU A 52 -7.47 -2.39 -2.02
CA GLU A 52 -8.48 -2.34 -3.09
C GLU A 52 -8.68 -0.91 -3.59
N SER A 53 -8.90 0.06 -2.69
CA SER A 53 -9.02 1.46 -3.11
C SER A 53 -7.76 2.02 -3.76
N LEU A 54 -6.56 1.64 -3.29
CA LEU A 54 -5.30 2.09 -3.89
C LEU A 54 -5.09 1.49 -5.30
N ILE A 55 -5.57 0.26 -5.52
CA ILE A 55 -5.60 -0.39 -6.84
C ILE A 55 -6.63 0.31 -7.73
N GLU A 56 -7.82 0.64 -7.23
CA GLU A 56 -8.84 1.42 -7.97
C GLU A 56 -8.30 2.79 -8.39
N LEU A 57 -7.52 3.44 -7.53
CA LEU A 57 -6.84 4.70 -7.81
C LEU A 57 -5.63 4.56 -8.75
N LYS A 58 -5.24 3.33 -9.14
CA LYS A 58 -4.08 3.00 -9.98
C LYS A 58 -2.74 3.51 -9.44
N VAL A 59 -2.62 3.61 -8.11
CA VAL A 59 -1.39 4.07 -7.44
C VAL A 59 -0.59 2.92 -6.85
N VAL A 60 -1.19 1.73 -6.75
CA VAL A 60 -0.58 0.49 -6.28
C VAL A 60 -0.89 -0.63 -7.28
N HIS A 61 0.10 -1.47 -7.55
CA HIS A 61 -0.04 -2.71 -8.31
C HIS A 61 -0.05 -3.92 -7.36
N ARG A 62 -0.94 -4.88 -7.65
CA ARG A 62 -0.95 -6.19 -6.98
C ARG A 62 -0.18 -7.19 -7.84
N LEU A 63 0.76 -7.90 -7.22
CA LEU A 63 1.45 -9.04 -7.78
C LEU A 63 0.77 -10.31 -7.29
N GLU A 64 -0.09 -10.89 -8.14
CA GLU A 64 -0.86 -12.10 -7.80
C GLU A 64 0.06 -13.31 -7.53
N SER A 65 1.17 -13.44 -8.26
CA SER A 65 2.14 -14.53 -8.08
C SER A 65 2.80 -14.54 -6.70
N LEU A 66 2.94 -13.39 -6.06
CA LEU A 66 3.60 -13.24 -4.76
C LEU A 66 2.61 -12.90 -3.63
N ASN A 67 1.32 -12.77 -3.95
CA ASN A 67 0.33 -12.18 -3.04
C ASN A 67 0.86 -10.90 -2.36
N ALA A 68 1.48 -10.03 -3.16
CA ALA A 68 2.16 -8.83 -2.72
C ALA A 68 1.66 -7.59 -3.46
N TRP A 69 1.97 -6.41 -2.95
CA TRP A 69 1.58 -5.13 -3.51
C TRP A 69 2.79 -4.21 -3.58
N THR A 70 2.86 -3.37 -4.61
CA THR A 70 3.94 -2.38 -4.80
C THR A 70 3.36 -1.03 -5.23
N THR A 71 4.03 0.07 -4.92
CA THR A 71 3.63 1.39 -5.42
C THR A 71 4.04 1.53 -6.89
N CYS A 72 3.27 2.33 -7.64
CA CYS A 72 3.41 2.48 -9.09
C CYS A 72 4.73 3.15 -9.56
N CYS A 73 5.71 3.38 -8.68
CA CYS A 73 6.97 4.06 -9.05
C CYS A 73 8.09 3.13 -9.53
N ASP A 74 8.12 1.85 -9.16
CA ASP A 74 9.31 1.01 -9.40
C ASP A 74 8.95 -0.44 -9.72
N ALA A 75 8.30 -0.67 -10.87
CA ALA A 75 8.12 -2.01 -11.42
C ALA A 75 8.65 -2.09 -12.87
N ASP A 76 9.74 -1.36 -13.15
CA ASP A 76 10.57 -1.53 -14.36
C ASP A 76 11.96 -2.00 -13.93
N HIS A 77 12.14 -3.32 -13.87
CA HIS A 77 13.33 -4.01 -14.41
C HIS A 77 13.05 -5.51 -14.55
#